data_AF-E3QIJ5-F1
#
_entry.id   AF-E3QIJ5-F1
#
_cell.length_a   1.000
_cell.length_b   1.000
_cell.length_c   1.000
_cell.angle_alpha   90.00
_cell.angle_beta   90.00
_cell.angle_gamma   90.00
#
_symmetry.space_group_name_H-M   'P 1'
#
loop_
_entity.id
_entity.type
_entity.pdbx_description
1 polymer ?
#
loop_
_entity_poly.entity_id
_entity_poly.type
_entity_poly.pdbx_seq_one_letter_code
_entity_poly.pdbx_strand_id
1 'polypeptide(L)'
;MEPSSERLDFVSSIEIGQPSRAVTSRVQARSFTAVQLNSHSESLRQFEQVFDDAGIRHLVKTICYDVLLPSTSDKRLQNKFQSTREAATNSAAFTRAVLALFTSLSSWQRKDSQGNEGIRLSLTATSPSEDIERRNGSVTVKRGRNFYRYLDIDAKLLPSGRLPSVACVSLAEPPAAYHMATVVPSLQHASCEFYMPKLHLSQTRQGFRAALAQTLLDPSFTSLATLEILLSDSDPENELAQPEEYVGDDGEDDLSRGLARISGLTTMTSITLRGKWILYPRAFPSQGFGPRLSFYFVEVSLVTPDGKWLFDDANPDYEASEPEDVTTSNEDGPADVDSEDSDAADSISRSLATANLDRPSKQVRGVPSPETFTPLVASFARAVAGADVPRRAEMHIHGVLAMVDVGYIGVGEEERTAFLNWPASARRAIKEGPVEKATWYLDASGEGSAVRWKLPAQIRAAMEDGVGEGNIKTSTPEGEMEME
;
A
#
# COMPACT_ATOMS: atom_id res chain seq x y z
N MET A 1 -5.10 -20.62 16.09
CA MET A 1 -6.48 -20.68 16.60
C MET A 1 -6.55 -19.74 17.79
N GLU A 2 -6.88 -18.48 17.55
CA GLU A 2 -7.17 -17.55 18.64
C GLU A 2 -8.46 -17.99 19.35
N PRO A 3 -8.55 -17.89 20.68
CA PRO A 3 -9.81 -18.12 21.39
C PRO A 3 -10.84 -17.12 20.84
N SER A 4 -12.05 -17.58 20.54
CA SER A 4 -13.09 -16.73 19.94
C SER A 4 -13.28 -15.48 20.80
N SER A 5 -12.74 -14.34 20.38
CA SER A 5 -12.91 -13.10 21.13
C SER A 5 -14.41 -12.81 21.19
N GLU A 6 -14.92 -12.51 22.38
CA GLU A 6 -16.32 -12.21 22.62
C GLU A 6 -16.67 -10.89 21.94
N ARG A 7 -17.15 -10.99 20.69
CA ARG A 7 -17.51 -9.86 19.83
C ARG A 7 -18.94 -9.41 20.09
N LEU A 8 -19.19 -8.12 20.27
CA LEU A 8 -20.55 -7.57 20.23
C LEU A 8 -20.97 -7.39 18.76
N ASP A 9 -21.96 -8.15 18.33
CA ASP A 9 -22.47 -8.06 16.96
C ASP A 9 -23.80 -7.32 16.93
N PHE A 10 -23.78 -6.11 16.36
CA PHE A 10 -24.96 -5.28 16.15
C PHE A 10 -25.57 -5.45 14.75
N VAL A 11 -24.91 -6.20 13.86
CA VAL A 11 -25.39 -6.45 12.50
C VAL A 11 -26.55 -7.46 12.52
N SER A 12 -26.44 -8.49 13.35
CA SER A 12 -27.49 -9.51 13.49
C SER A 12 -28.77 -9.03 14.20
N SER A 13 -28.74 -7.87 14.85
CA SER A 13 -29.89 -7.31 15.59
C SER A 13 -30.60 -6.15 14.89
N ILE A 14 -30.27 -5.88 13.63
CA ILE A 14 -30.86 -4.78 12.86
C ILE A 14 -32.39 -4.90 12.75
N GLU A 15 -32.91 -6.10 12.48
CA GLU A 15 -34.36 -6.32 12.26
C GLU A 15 -35.22 -6.14 13.53
N ILE A 16 -34.61 -6.29 14.71
CA ILE A 16 -35.31 -6.34 16.00
C ILE A 16 -35.48 -4.93 16.60
N GLY A 17 -34.73 -3.93 16.11
CA GLY A 17 -34.80 -2.56 16.62
C GLY A 17 -34.31 -2.37 18.06
N GLN A 18 -33.67 -3.40 18.63
CA GLN A 18 -33.08 -3.40 19.97
C GLN A 18 -31.83 -4.29 19.98
N PRO A 19 -30.84 -4.02 20.85
CA PRO A 19 -29.68 -4.90 21.01
C PRO A 19 -30.11 -6.34 21.31
N SER A 20 -29.44 -7.32 20.70
CA SER A 20 -29.75 -8.73 20.95
C SER A 20 -29.53 -9.09 22.42
N ARG A 21 -30.25 -10.12 22.92
CA ARG A 21 -30.04 -10.64 24.28
C ARG A 21 -28.58 -11.06 24.52
N ALA A 22 -27.91 -11.57 23.47
CA ALA A 22 -26.50 -11.93 23.54
C ALA A 22 -25.61 -10.70 23.76
N VAL A 23 -25.86 -9.60 23.05
CA VAL A 23 -25.17 -8.32 23.26
C VAL A 23 -25.41 -7.81 24.68
N THR A 24 -26.67 -7.72 25.13
CA THR A 24 -26.98 -7.24 26.48
C THR A 24 -26.34 -8.09 27.58
N SER A 25 -26.36 -9.42 27.43
CA SER A 25 -25.73 -10.33 28.39
C SER A 25 -24.22 -10.14 28.47
N ARG A 26 -23.53 -9.96 27.33
CA ARG A 26 -22.07 -9.72 27.29
C ARG A 26 -21.69 -8.37 27.86
N VAL A 27 -22.51 -7.34 27.61
CA VAL A 27 -22.31 -6.01 28.19
C VAL A 27 -22.45 -6.07 29.72
N GLN A 28 -23.48 -6.73 30.24
CA GLN A 28 -23.67 -6.91 31.68
C GLN A 28 -22.54 -7.73 32.32
N ALA A 29 -22.05 -8.76 31.64
CA ALA A 29 -20.91 -9.56 32.08
C ALA A 29 -19.55 -8.86 31.89
N ARG A 30 -19.50 -7.72 31.18
CA ARG A 30 -18.28 -7.01 30.77
C ARG A 30 -17.29 -7.93 30.04
N SER A 31 -17.84 -8.87 29.26
CA SER A 31 -17.13 -9.97 28.61
C SER A 31 -17.09 -9.73 27.10
N PHE A 32 -16.38 -8.68 26.69
CA PHE A 32 -16.18 -8.32 25.29
C PHE A 32 -14.95 -7.43 25.09
N THR A 33 -14.35 -7.52 23.91
CA THR A 33 -13.24 -6.63 23.49
C THR A 33 -13.37 -6.13 22.05
N ALA A 34 -14.23 -6.75 21.25
CA ALA A 34 -14.44 -6.41 19.85
C ALA A 34 -15.90 -6.04 19.57
N VAL A 35 -16.11 -5.15 18.62
CA VAL A 35 -17.44 -4.72 18.16
C VAL A 35 -17.55 -4.88 16.65
N GLN A 36 -18.66 -5.45 16.18
CA GLN A 36 -19.06 -5.50 14.78
C GLN A 36 -20.21 -4.53 14.53
N LEU A 37 -20.03 -3.70 13.52
CA LEU A 37 -20.99 -2.70 13.09
C LEU A 37 -21.08 -2.70 11.56
N ASN A 38 -22.17 -2.18 11.03
CA ASN A 38 -22.22 -1.74 9.66
C ASN A 38 -22.84 -0.34 9.54
N SER A 39 -22.86 0.21 8.32
CA SER A 39 -23.42 1.55 8.09
C SER A 39 -24.95 1.65 8.15
N HIS A 40 -25.66 0.57 8.49
CA HIS A 40 -27.10 0.65 8.71
C HIS A 40 -27.40 1.53 9.93
N SER A 41 -28.36 2.45 9.80
CA SER A 41 -28.70 3.42 10.86
C SER A 41 -29.01 2.77 12.20
N GLU A 42 -29.74 1.65 12.17
CA GLU A 42 -30.09 0.88 13.36
C GLU A 42 -28.87 0.23 14.04
N SER A 43 -27.86 -0.23 13.27
CA SER A 43 -26.63 -0.79 13.84
C SER A 43 -25.87 0.27 14.63
N LEU A 44 -25.74 1.48 14.07
CA LEU A 44 -25.06 2.59 14.74
C LEU A 44 -25.87 3.12 15.93
N ARG A 45 -27.19 3.19 15.83
CA ARG A 45 -28.07 3.60 16.93
C ARG A 45 -27.96 2.66 18.14
N GLN A 46 -27.95 1.35 17.90
CA GLN A 46 -27.79 0.36 18.97
C GLN A 46 -26.40 0.45 19.61
N PHE A 47 -25.36 0.69 18.82
CA PHE A 47 -24.02 0.95 19.32
C PHE A 47 -23.99 2.19 20.23
N GLU A 48 -24.54 3.31 19.78
CA GLU A 48 -24.64 4.54 20.57
C GLU A 48 -25.42 4.33 21.86
N GLN A 49 -26.54 3.59 21.81
CA GLN A 49 -27.35 3.28 22.98
C GLN A 49 -26.59 2.43 24.01
N VAL A 50 -25.84 1.42 23.56
CA VAL A 50 -25.07 0.55 24.46
C VAL A 50 -23.90 1.32 25.09
N PHE A 51 -23.18 2.11 24.29
CA PHE A 51 -21.99 2.83 24.73
C PHE A 51 -22.25 4.26 25.21
N ASP A 52 -23.51 4.63 25.45
CA ASP A 52 -23.86 5.84 26.20
C ASP A 52 -23.24 5.79 27.61
N ASP A 53 -23.14 4.61 28.21
CA ASP A 53 -22.37 4.37 29.43
C ASP A 53 -20.86 4.43 29.16
N ALA A 54 -20.22 5.52 29.57
CA ALA A 54 -18.77 5.69 29.50
C ALA A 54 -17.99 4.61 30.28
N GLY A 55 -18.61 3.99 31.30
CA GLY A 55 -18.01 2.98 32.16
C GLY A 55 -17.65 1.67 31.46
N ILE A 56 -18.12 1.44 30.23
CA ILE A 56 -17.81 0.23 29.45
C ILE A 56 -17.00 0.50 28.18
N ARG A 57 -16.78 1.78 27.80
CA ARG A 57 -16.05 2.14 26.57
C ARG A 57 -14.61 1.62 26.56
N HIS A 58 -13.93 1.62 27.71
CA HIS A 58 -12.53 1.13 27.84
C HIS A 58 -12.34 -0.35 27.49
N LEU A 59 -13.42 -1.14 27.51
CA LEU A 59 -13.42 -2.56 27.16
C LEU A 59 -13.26 -2.75 25.65
N VAL A 60 -13.69 -1.78 24.82
CA VAL A 60 -13.56 -1.84 23.37
C VAL A 60 -12.10 -1.67 22.97
N LYS A 61 -11.52 -2.72 22.39
CA LYS A 61 -10.18 -2.73 21.81
C LYS A 61 -10.22 -2.73 20.29
N THR A 62 -11.25 -3.33 19.70
CA THR A 62 -11.40 -3.43 18.23
C THR A 62 -12.81 -3.04 17.80
N ILE A 63 -12.91 -2.22 16.76
CA ILE A 63 -14.14 -1.94 16.03
C ILE A 63 -13.94 -2.39 14.58
N CYS A 64 -14.79 -3.30 14.13
CA CYS A 64 -14.91 -3.68 12.73
C CYS A 64 -16.17 -3.01 12.18
N TYR A 65 -16.00 -2.02 11.31
CA TYR A 65 -17.10 -1.25 10.72
C TYR A 65 -17.18 -1.54 9.22
N ASP A 66 -18.26 -2.17 8.78
CA ASP A 66 -18.52 -2.46 7.38
C ASP A 66 -19.46 -1.41 6.76
N VAL A 67 -18.95 -0.63 5.82
CA VAL A 67 -19.76 0.33 5.07
C VAL A 67 -20.56 -0.42 4.01
N LEU A 68 -21.89 -0.46 4.19
CA LEU A 68 -22.81 -0.94 3.18
C LEU A 68 -22.89 0.08 2.03
N LEU A 69 -22.38 -0.29 0.87
CA LEU A 69 -22.52 0.48 -0.36
C LEU A 69 -23.91 0.28 -0.98
N PRO A 70 -24.38 1.20 -1.83
CA PRO A 70 -25.58 0.99 -2.64
C PRO A 70 -25.55 -0.32 -3.43
N SER A 71 -26.71 -0.96 -3.57
CA SER A 71 -26.87 -2.17 -4.35
C SER A 71 -26.75 -1.87 -5.85
N THR A 72 -25.99 -2.71 -6.56
CA THR A 72 -25.91 -2.74 -8.02
C THR A 72 -26.71 -3.94 -8.56
N SER A 73 -27.33 -3.81 -9.73
CA SER A 73 -28.07 -4.91 -10.36
C SER A 73 -27.13 -6.04 -10.79
N ASP A 74 -27.62 -7.29 -10.74
CA ASP A 74 -26.86 -8.47 -11.14
C ASP A 74 -26.34 -8.36 -12.59
N LYS A 75 -27.19 -7.83 -13.47
CA LYS A 75 -26.85 -7.57 -14.88
C LYS A 75 -25.62 -6.65 -15.01
N ARG A 76 -25.59 -5.54 -14.26
CA ARG A 76 -24.44 -4.62 -14.31
C ARG A 76 -23.19 -5.24 -13.71
N LEU A 77 -23.32 -6.04 -12.67
CA LEU A 77 -22.16 -6.68 -12.05
C LEU A 77 -21.49 -7.70 -12.97
N GLN A 78 -22.27 -8.40 -13.79
CA GLN A 78 -21.75 -9.35 -14.78
C GLN A 78 -21.14 -8.64 -15.98
N ASN A 79 -21.83 -7.60 -16.47
CA ASN A 79 -21.56 -7.08 -17.80
C ASN A 79 -20.75 -5.78 -17.80
N LYS A 80 -20.88 -4.93 -16.78
CA LYS A 80 -20.42 -3.53 -16.80
C LYS A 80 -19.31 -3.24 -15.81
N PHE A 81 -18.42 -2.34 -16.19
CA PHE A 81 -17.52 -1.67 -15.25
C PHE A 81 -18.30 -0.71 -14.34
N GLN A 82 -17.69 -0.31 -13.22
CA GLN A 82 -18.29 0.69 -12.35
C GLN A 82 -18.34 2.06 -13.06
N SER A 83 -19.54 2.63 -13.20
CA SER A 83 -19.71 3.95 -13.82
C SER A 83 -19.28 5.08 -12.90
N THR A 84 -19.04 6.26 -13.46
CA THR A 84 -18.74 7.50 -12.71
C THR A 84 -19.85 7.84 -11.72
N ARG A 85 -21.11 7.64 -12.12
CA ARG A 85 -22.28 7.87 -11.26
C ARG A 85 -22.34 6.86 -10.11
N GLU A 86 -22.07 5.59 -10.37
CA GLU A 86 -22.01 4.55 -9.34
C GLU A 86 -20.89 4.83 -8.34
N ALA A 87 -19.70 5.18 -8.83
CA ALA A 87 -18.57 5.57 -7.99
C ALA A 87 -18.90 6.75 -7.08
N ALA A 88 -19.48 7.83 -7.64
CA ALA A 88 -19.89 8.99 -6.85
C ALA A 88 -20.94 8.63 -5.79
N THR A 89 -21.90 7.75 -6.11
CA THR A 89 -22.91 7.29 -5.16
C THR A 89 -22.29 6.45 -4.04
N ASN A 90 -21.33 5.58 -4.39
CA ASN A 90 -20.60 4.74 -3.45
C ASN A 90 -19.71 5.58 -2.52
N SER A 91 -18.93 6.53 -3.05
CA SER A 91 -18.13 7.47 -2.26
C SER A 91 -19.01 8.34 -1.36
N ALA A 92 -20.20 8.77 -1.84
CA ALA A 92 -21.14 9.51 -1.01
C ALA A 92 -21.71 8.67 0.16
N ALA A 93 -22.04 7.40 -0.08
CA ALA A 93 -22.49 6.49 0.96
C ALA A 93 -21.37 6.22 1.98
N PHE A 94 -20.15 5.96 1.50
CA PHE A 94 -18.96 5.76 2.30
C PHE A 94 -18.65 6.98 3.17
N THR A 95 -18.65 8.17 2.59
CA THR A 95 -18.41 9.43 3.30
C THR A 95 -19.39 9.64 4.45
N ARG A 96 -20.69 9.44 4.20
CA ARG A 96 -21.73 9.60 5.24
C ARG A 96 -21.55 8.58 6.37
N ALA A 97 -21.24 7.33 6.03
CA ALA A 97 -21.03 6.27 7.00
C ALA A 97 -19.81 6.55 7.89
N VAL A 98 -18.67 6.90 7.30
CA VAL A 98 -17.45 7.26 8.03
C VAL A 98 -17.68 8.51 8.89
N LEU A 99 -18.36 9.54 8.36
CA LEU A 99 -18.72 10.74 9.11
C LEU A 99 -19.58 10.39 10.33
N ALA A 100 -20.59 9.53 10.17
CA ALA A 100 -21.47 9.13 11.27
C ALA A 100 -20.69 8.39 12.37
N LEU A 101 -19.86 7.41 11.98
CA LEU A 101 -19.00 6.70 12.93
C LEU A 101 -18.04 7.65 13.65
N PHE A 102 -17.35 8.51 12.91
CA PHE A 102 -16.35 9.42 13.50
C PHE A 102 -17.02 10.47 14.39
N THR A 103 -18.23 10.89 14.07
CA THR A 103 -19.04 11.75 14.96
C THR A 103 -19.31 11.04 16.27
N SER A 104 -19.76 9.78 16.22
CA SER A 104 -20.02 8.96 17.41
C SER A 104 -18.77 8.79 18.28
N LEU A 105 -17.64 8.41 17.65
CA LEU A 105 -16.37 8.17 18.33
C LEU A 105 -15.66 9.46 18.80
N SER A 106 -15.94 10.62 18.19
CA SER A 106 -15.32 11.89 18.59
C SER A 106 -15.65 12.31 20.03
N SER A 107 -16.77 11.80 20.57
CA SER A 107 -17.17 12.02 21.95
C SER A 107 -16.41 11.13 22.96
N TRP A 108 -15.67 10.13 22.49
CA TRP A 108 -14.93 9.19 23.34
C TRP A 108 -13.57 9.79 23.68
N GLN A 109 -13.30 10.00 24.97
CA GLN A 109 -12.02 10.55 25.41
C GLN A 109 -10.97 9.44 25.48
N ARG A 110 -9.70 9.79 25.27
CA ARG A 110 -8.58 8.87 25.48
C ARG A 110 -8.49 8.36 26.94
N LYS A 111 -8.99 9.14 27.90
CA LYS A 111 -9.09 8.71 29.32
C LYS A 111 -10.09 7.57 29.52
N ASP A 112 -11.06 7.45 28.62
CA ASP A 112 -12.03 6.35 28.61
C ASP A 112 -11.39 5.06 28.10
N SER A 113 -10.12 5.07 27.72
CA SER A 113 -9.31 3.89 27.39
C SER A 113 -8.26 3.72 28.50
N GLN A 114 -8.62 3.03 29.59
CA GLN A 114 -7.61 2.63 30.59
C GLN A 114 -6.68 1.59 29.95
N GLY A 115 -5.59 2.08 29.39
CA GLY A 115 -4.60 1.32 28.61
C GLY A 115 -4.03 2.21 27.52
N ASN A 116 -2.70 2.18 27.34
CA ASN A 116 -2.03 3.00 26.32
C ASN A 116 -2.40 2.61 24.88
N GLU A 117 -3.10 1.50 24.71
CA GLU A 117 -3.55 0.93 23.44
C GLU A 117 -4.94 1.49 23.12
N GLY A 118 -5.01 2.47 22.21
CA GLY A 118 -6.29 2.97 21.71
C GLY A 118 -7.04 1.91 20.89
N ILE A 119 -8.20 2.26 20.36
CA ILE A 119 -9.06 1.37 19.58
C ILE A 119 -8.42 1.05 18.22
N ARG A 120 -8.41 -0.22 17.84
CA ARG A 120 -8.16 -0.69 16.48
C ARG A 120 -9.44 -0.58 15.66
N LEU A 121 -9.42 0.25 14.62
CA LEU A 121 -10.52 0.41 13.68
C LEU A 121 -10.19 -0.31 12.37
N SER A 122 -10.94 -1.36 12.05
CA SER A 122 -10.92 -2.00 10.74
C SER A 122 -12.15 -1.54 9.96
N LEU A 123 -11.91 -0.90 8.80
CA LEU A 123 -12.95 -0.27 7.99
C LEU A 123 -13.04 -0.99 6.64
N THR A 124 -14.13 -1.71 6.42
CA THR A 124 -14.40 -2.34 5.12
C THR A 124 -15.53 -1.60 4.42
N ALA A 125 -15.67 -1.83 3.12
CA ALA A 125 -16.82 -1.36 2.37
C ALA A 125 -17.30 -2.48 1.46
N THR A 126 -18.55 -2.86 1.62
CA THR A 126 -19.16 -4.01 0.95
C THR A 126 -20.40 -3.56 0.21
N SER A 127 -20.47 -3.82 -1.09
CA SER A 127 -21.77 -3.76 -1.76
C SER A 127 -22.55 -5.03 -1.39
N PRO A 128 -23.81 -4.93 -0.94
CA PRO A 128 -24.69 -6.09 -0.74
C PRO A 128 -24.80 -6.95 -2.01
N SER A 129 -24.53 -6.34 -3.16
CA SER A 129 -24.49 -6.97 -4.45
C SER A 129 -23.12 -7.58 -4.82
N GLU A 130 -22.05 -7.43 -4.05
CA GLU A 130 -20.75 -8.06 -4.36
C GLU A 130 -20.41 -9.19 -3.39
N ASP A 131 -21.18 -9.34 -2.32
CA ASP A 131 -21.00 -10.39 -1.31
C ASP A 131 -21.46 -11.77 -1.84
N ILE A 132 -20.46 -12.59 -2.18
CA ILE A 132 -20.62 -13.97 -2.68
C ILE A 132 -21.19 -14.89 -1.59
N GLU A 133 -20.95 -14.62 -0.31
CA GLU A 133 -21.54 -15.44 0.76
C GLU A 133 -23.05 -15.18 0.91
N ARG A 134 -23.49 -13.95 0.62
CA ARG A 134 -24.91 -13.58 0.60
C ARG A 134 -25.64 -14.01 -0.67
N ARG A 135 -24.92 -14.17 -1.77
CA ARG A 135 -25.47 -14.62 -3.05
C ARG A 135 -25.14 -16.09 -3.20
N ASN A 136 -26.11 -16.99 -3.09
CA ASN A 136 -25.97 -18.46 -3.24
C ASN A 136 -25.33 -18.94 -4.59
N GLY A 137 -24.16 -18.45 -5.00
CA GLY A 137 -23.36 -18.81 -6.17
C GLY A 137 -23.85 -18.31 -7.54
N SER A 138 -24.93 -17.53 -7.66
CA SER A 138 -25.61 -17.34 -8.95
C SER A 138 -25.08 -16.23 -9.87
N VAL A 139 -24.19 -15.34 -9.41
CA VAL A 139 -23.75 -14.16 -10.18
C VAL A 139 -22.23 -14.04 -10.22
N THR A 140 -21.67 -14.18 -11.42
CA THR A 140 -20.23 -13.93 -11.66
C THR A 140 -19.97 -12.43 -11.76
N VAL A 141 -19.27 -11.85 -10.78
CA VAL A 141 -18.85 -10.44 -10.86
C VAL A 141 -17.77 -10.30 -11.94
N LYS A 142 -17.90 -9.28 -12.79
CA LYS A 142 -16.93 -8.95 -13.82
C LYS A 142 -15.55 -8.72 -13.20
N ARG A 143 -14.54 -9.47 -13.67
CA ARG A 143 -13.16 -9.27 -13.22
C ARG A 143 -12.72 -7.83 -13.52
N GLY A 144 -12.24 -7.14 -12.50
CA GLY A 144 -11.78 -5.77 -12.65
C GLY A 144 -12.87 -4.72 -12.78
N ARG A 145 -14.12 -5.02 -12.38
CA ARG A 145 -15.23 -4.06 -12.39
C ARG A 145 -14.86 -2.71 -11.77
N ASN A 146 -14.16 -2.75 -10.63
CA ASN A 146 -13.83 -1.58 -9.82
C ASN A 146 -12.43 -1.01 -10.14
N PHE A 147 -11.74 -1.46 -11.20
CA PHE A 147 -10.38 -1.02 -11.53
C PHE A 147 -10.26 0.49 -11.82
N TYR A 148 -11.36 1.17 -12.11
CA TYR A 148 -11.36 2.56 -12.59
C TYR A 148 -11.81 3.58 -11.55
N ARG A 149 -12.28 3.11 -10.38
CA ARG A 149 -13.07 3.92 -9.47
C ARG A 149 -12.86 3.47 -8.03
N TYR A 150 -12.15 4.31 -7.27
CA TYR A 150 -11.85 4.09 -5.86
C TYR A 150 -12.91 4.75 -4.98
N LEU A 151 -13.11 4.18 -3.80
CA LEU A 151 -13.87 4.85 -2.75
C LEU A 151 -13.05 6.01 -2.20
N ASP A 152 -13.68 7.17 -2.13
CA ASP A 152 -13.06 8.37 -1.59
C ASP A 152 -14.02 9.09 -0.64
N ILE A 153 -13.48 10.01 0.15
CA ILE A 153 -14.21 10.93 1.00
C ILE A 153 -14.61 12.16 0.17
N ASP A 154 -15.90 12.30 -0.11
CA ASP A 154 -16.44 13.49 -0.75
C ASP A 154 -16.48 14.65 0.24
N ALA A 155 -15.46 15.51 0.18
CA ALA A 155 -15.34 16.68 1.04
C ALA A 155 -16.57 17.61 1.01
N LYS A 156 -17.37 17.60 -0.07
CA LYS A 156 -18.60 18.42 -0.18
C LYS A 156 -19.71 17.93 0.74
N LEU A 157 -19.67 16.67 1.16
CA LEU A 157 -20.63 16.08 2.09
C LEU A 157 -20.23 16.28 3.55
N LEU A 158 -19.03 16.81 3.80
CA LEU A 158 -18.53 17.06 5.15
C LEU A 158 -18.93 18.46 5.64
N PRO A 159 -19.52 18.62 6.85
CA PRO A 159 -20.00 19.91 7.34
C PRO A 159 -18.95 21.03 7.37
N SER A 160 -17.67 20.69 7.55
CA SER A 160 -16.53 21.62 7.60
C SER A 160 -15.49 21.34 6.52
N GLY A 161 -15.84 20.51 5.51
CA GLY A 161 -14.88 19.97 4.56
C GLY A 161 -13.89 18.95 5.17
N ARG A 162 -14.06 18.57 6.45
CA ARG A 162 -13.19 17.64 7.18
C ARG A 162 -13.99 16.68 8.05
N LEU A 163 -13.42 15.49 8.28
CA LEU A 163 -13.96 14.53 9.24
C LEU A 163 -13.72 15.01 10.69
N PRO A 164 -14.58 14.64 11.65
CA PRO A 164 -14.34 14.90 13.06
C PRO A 164 -13.04 14.25 13.53
N SER A 165 -12.32 14.90 14.44
CA SER A 165 -11.12 14.30 15.01
C SER A 165 -11.48 13.20 16.02
N VAL A 166 -10.80 12.06 15.93
CA VAL A 166 -11.05 10.89 16.78
C VAL A 166 -9.76 10.51 17.51
N ALA A 167 -9.68 10.83 18.81
CA ALA A 167 -8.48 10.58 19.61
C ALA A 167 -8.41 9.16 20.21
N CYS A 168 -9.54 8.44 20.23
CA CYS A 168 -9.61 7.11 20.81
C CYS A 168 -9.12 6.00 19.87
N VAL A 169 -8.95 6.27 18.57
CA VAL A 169 -8.46 5.30 17.57
C VAL A 169 -6.93 5.36 17.48
N SER A 170 -6.28 4.20 17.46
CA SER A 170 -4.81 4.07 17.40
C SER A 170 -4.30 3.23 16.22
N LEU A 171 -5.18 2.43 15.60
CA LEU A 171 -4.90 1.69 14.38
C LEU A 171 -6.07 1.85 13.41
N ALA A 172 -5.80 2.15 12.14
CA ALA A 172 -6.79 2.25 11.08
C ALA A 172 -6.36 1.40 9.86
N GLU A 173 -7.29 0.61 9.32
CA GLU A 173 -7.18 -0.10 8.04
C GLU A 173 -8.24 0.37 7.03
N PRO A 174 -8.11 1.55 6.39
CA PRO A 174 -9.17 2.03 5.52
C PRO A 174 -8.81 2.15 4.03
N PRO A 175 -9.80 2.03 3.12
CA PRO A 175 -9.62 2.28 1.68
C PRO A 175 -9.27 3.75 1.34
N ALA A 176 -9.73 4.70 2.16
CA ALA A 176 -9.50 6.14 1.98
C ALA A 176 -8.56 6.70 3.07
N ALA A 177 -7.49 5.97 3.37
CA ALA A 177 -6.63 6.21 4.54
C ALA A 177 -6.04 7.60 4.64
N TYR A 178 -5.82 8.24 3.51
CA TYR A 178 -5.13 9.52 3.46
C TYR A 178 -5.96 10.64 4.11
N HIS A 179 -7.28 10.65 3.93
CA HIS A 179 -8.17 11.58 4.64
C HIS A 179 -8.35 11.24 6.12
N MET A 180 -8.45 9.95 6.46
CA MET A 180 -8.68 9.52 7.84
C MET A 180 -7.46 9.67 8.74
N ALA A 181 -6.27 9.45 8.18
CA ALA A 181 -5.02 9.57 8.91
C ALA A 181 -4.82 10.95 9.55
N THR A 182 -5.24 12.01 8.85
CA THR A 182 -5.07 13.40 9.32
C THR A 182 -6.02 13.78 10.46
N VAL A 183 -7.10 13.03 10.67
CA VAL A 183 -8.10 13.32 11.71
C VAL A 183 -7.99 12.40 12.93
N VAL A 184 -7.07 11.44 12.92
CA VAL A 184 -6.79 10.54 14.04
C VAL A 184 -5.42 10.91 14.66
N PRO A 185 -5.34 11.95 15.52
CA PRO A 185 -4.06 12.45 16.02
C PRO A 185 -3.29 11.45 16.90
N SER A 186 -3.98 10.43 17.41
CA SER A 186 -3.40 9.34 18.20
C SER A 186 -3.09 8.08 17.39
N LEU A 187 -3.13 8.17 16.05
CA LEU A 187 -2.80 7.06 15.17
C LEU A 187 -1.34 6.65 15.38
N GLN A 188 -1.13 5.43 15.86
CA GLN A 188 0.19 4.84 16.09
C GLN A 188 0.53 3.83 15.00
N HIS A 189 -0.47 3.14 14.45
CA HIS A 189 -0.28 2.12 13.44
C HIS A 189 -1.22 2.42 12.28
N ALA A 190 -0.71 2.44 11.05
CA ALA A 190 -1.53 2.58 9.86
C ALA A 190 -1.17 1.42 8.91
N SER A 191 -2.18 0.68 8.47
CA SER A 191 -2.01 -0.35 7.43
C SER A 191 -3.00 -0.07 6.32
N CYS A 192 -2.51 0.17 5.11
CA CYS A 192 -3.33 0.62 3.98
C CYS A 192 -3.09 -0.29 2.77
N GLU A 193 -4.16 -0.71 2.12
CA GLU A 193 -4.08 -1.38 0.82
C GLU A 193 -4.70 -0.48 -0.23
N PHE A 194 -3.88 -0.10 -1.20
CA PHE A 194 -4.27 0.71 -2.35
C PHE A 194 -4.15 -0.09 -3.62
N TYR A 195 -4.93 0.27 -4.61
CA TYR A 195 -4.85 -0.27 -5.95
C TYR A 195 -4.55 0.89 -6.87
N MET A 196 -3.41 0.86 -7.58
CA MET A 196 -3.08 1.97 -8.47
C MET A 196 -3.98 1.98 -9.70
N PRO A 197 -4.42 3.16 -10.19
CA PRO A 197 -5.11 3.24 -11.46
C PRO A 197 -4.24 2.68 -12.58
N LYS A 198 -4.85 2.11 -13.61
CA LYS A 198 -4.11 1.53 -14.76
C LYS A 198 -3.28 2.59 -15.50
N LEU A 199 -2.17 2.18 -16.13
CA LEU A 199 -1.16 3.08 -16.73
C LEU A 199 -1.74 4.03 -17.80
N HIS A 200 -2.75 3.61 -18.57
CA HIS A 200 -3.42 4.50 -19.53
C HIS A 200 -4.23 5.65 -18.88
N LEU A 201 -4.46 5.62 -17.57
CA LEU A 201 -5.20 6.63 -16.80
C LEU A 201 -4.25 7.61 -16.11
N SER A 202 -3.30 8.14 -16.87
CA SER A 202 -2.20 8.98 -16.38
C SER A 202 -2.62 10.07 -15.39
N GLN A 203 -3.60 10.89 -15.77
CA GLN A 203 -4.13 11.96 -14.91
C GLN A 203 -4.69 11.45 -13.57
N THR A 204 -5.31 10.26 -13.57
CA THR A 204 -5.83 9.66 -12.33
C THR A 204 -4.69 9.14 -11.46
N ARG A 205 -3.65 8.55 -12.05
CA ARG A 205 -2.44 8.11 -11.34
C ARG A 205 -1.69 9.29 -10.73
N GLN A 206 -1.54 10.39 -11.47
CA GLN A 206 -0.96 11.64 -10.97
C GLN A 206 -1.78 12.20 -9.79
N GLY A 207 -3.10 12.28 -9.91
CA GLY A 207 -3.98 12.72 -8.83
C GLY A 207 -3.87 11.84 -7.58
N PHE A 208 -3.82 10.52 -7.76
CA PHE A 208 -3.63 9.57 -6.66
C PHE A 208 -2.27 9.77 -5.97
N ARG A 209 -1.17 9.83 -6.74
CA ARG A 209 0.18 10.08 -6.21
C ARG A 209 0.25 11.39 -5.44
N ALA A 210 -0.34 12.46 -5.98
CA ALA A 210 -0.38 13.76 -5.33
C ALA A 210 -1.15 13.72 -4.01
N ALA A 211 -2.31 13.04 -3.95
CA ALA A 211 -3.10 12.89 -2.72
C ALA A 211 -2.34 12.10 -1.64
N LEU A 212 -1.68 11.00 -2.03
CA LEU A 212 -0.86 10.20 -1.13
C LEU A 212 0.35 11.01 -0.63
N ALA A 213 1.05 11.73 -1.52
CA ALA A 213 2.17 12.58 -1.18
C ALA A 213 1.78 13.69 -0.19
N GLN A 214 0.69 14.42 -0.46
CA GLN A 214 0.18 15.46 0.43
C GLN A 214 -0.09 14.93 1.83
N THR A 215 -0.63 13.71 1.92
CA THR A 215 -0.90 13.08 3.20
C THR A 215 0.38 12.73 3.94
N LEU A 216 1.35 12.11 3.27
CA LEU A 216 2.65 11.81 3.88
C LEU A 216 3.43 13.08 4.25
N LEU A 217 3.13 14.22 3.62
CA LEU A 217 3.66 15.53 3.98
C LEU A 217 2.92 16.21 5.14
N ASP A 218 1.72 15.73 5.52
CA ASP A 218 0.86 16.38 6.50
C ASP A 218 1.44 16.32 7.94
N PRO A 219 1.55 17.45 8.66
CA PRO A 219 2.11 17.53 10.01
C PRO A 219 1.37 16.72 11.09
N SER A 220 0.16 16.25 10.82
CA SER A 220 -0.73 15.57 11.80
C SER A 220 -0.22 14.22 12.32
N PHE A 221 0.73 13.58 11.62
CA PHE A 221 1.38 12.33 12.05
C PHE A 221 2.34 12.50 13.23
N THR A 222 1.81 12.90 14.38
CA THR A 222 2.59 13.17 15.60
C THR A 222 2.84 11.93 16.45
N SER A 223 2.01 10.89 16.28
CA SER A 223 2.07 9.65 17.07
C SER A 223 2.39 8.41 16.24
N LEU A 224 2.52 8.55 14.91
CA LEU A 224 2.65 7.42 14.00
C LEU A 224 3.97 6.69 14.26
N ALA A 225 3.88 5.41 14.59
CA ALA A 225 4.98 4.53 14.93
C ALA A 225 5.19 3.40 13.91
N THR A 226 4.12 2.92 13.28
CA THR A 226 4.19 1.89 12.23
C THR A 226 3.37 2.31 11.03
N LEU A 227 3.96 2.22 9.85
CA LEU A 227 3.28 2.43 8.57
C LEU A 227 3.47 1.21 7.67
N GLU A 228 2.37 0.60 7.27
CA GLU A 228 2.34 -0.44 6.25
C GLU A 228 1.45 0.04 5.10
N ILE A 229 1.98 0.03 3.89
CA ILE A 229 1.22 0.35 2.68
C ILE A 229 1.51 -0.73 1.65
N LEU A 230 0.46 -1.44 1.23
CA LEU A 230 0.47 -2.28 0.04
C LEU A 230 -0.12 -1.49 -1.12
N LEU A 231 0.71 -1.17 -2.10
CA LEU A 231 0.31 -0.51 -3.32
C LEU A 231 0.19 -1.56 -4.43
N SER A 232 -1.01 -2.00 -4.80
CA SER A 232 -1.19 -2.92 -5.92
C SER A 232 -0.95 -2.19 -7.25
N ASP A 233 0.32 -2.03 -7.62
CA ASP A 233 0.81 -1.54 -8.90
C ASP A 233 1.67 -2.61 -9.59
N SER A 234 1.89 -2.46 -10.89
CA SER A 234 2.71 -3.36 -11.69
C SER A 234 3.63 -2.56 -12.59
N ASP A 235 4.88 -3.03 -12.73
CA ASP A 235 5.80 -2.48 -13.71
C ASP A 235 5.28 -2.69 -15.14
N PRO A 236 5.58 -1.79 -16.09
CA PRO A 236 5.18 -1.97 -17.49
C PRO A 236 5.80 -3.23 -18.09
N GLU A 237 5.00 -4.07 -18.78
CA GLU A 237 5.54 -5.27 -19.44
C GLU A 237 6.26 -4.97 -20.76
N ASN A 238 6.03 -3.80 -21.35
CA ASN A 238 6.70 -3.32 -22.55
C ASN A 238 7.84 -2.36 -22.20
N GLU A 239 9.04 -2.90 -22.00
CA GLU A 239 10.23 -2.12 -21.63
C GLU A 239 10.83 -1.28 -22.77
N LEU A 240 10.30 -1.45 -23.99
CA LEU A 240 10.60 -0.61 -25.15
C LEU A 240 9.75 0.67 -25.19
N ALA A 241 8.64 0.70 -24.46
CA ALA A 241 7.82 1.89 -24.34
C ALA A 241 8.43 2.90 -23.37
N GLN A 242 8.09 4.18 -23.57
CA GLN A 242 8.41 5.23 -22.63
C GLN A 242 7.40 5.18 -21.46
N PRO A 243 7.85 4.98 -20.22
CA PRO A 243 7.01 5.09 -19.04
C PRO A 243 6.42 6.48 -18.85
N GLU A 244 5.38 6.56 -18.03
CA GLU A 244 4.73 7.82 -17.68
C GLU A 244 5.63 8.70 -16.79
N GLU A 245 5.54 10.01 -16.99
CA GLU A 245 6.17 11.03 -16.15
C GLU A 245 5.18 11.55 -15.08
N TYR A 246 5.64 11.53 -13.83
CA TYR A 246 4.88 11.96 -12.64
C TYR A 246 5.42 13.23 -11.99
N VAL A 247 6.56 13.73 -12.45
CA VAL A 247 7.15 14.97 -11.95
C VAL A 247 6.58 16.17 -12.68
N GLY A 248 6.45 17.29 -11.97
CA GLY A 248 6.08 18.57 -12.58
C GLY A 248 7.26 19.26 -13.25
N ASP A 249 7.06 20.48 -13.74
CA ASP A 249 8.09 21.30 -14.37
C ASP A 249 9.30 21.60 -13.45
N ASP A 250 9.13 21.47 -12.14
CA ASP A 250 10.19 21.63 -11.14
C ASP A 250 11.07 20.39 -10.98
N GLY A 251 10.69 19.26 -11.61
CA GLY A 251 11.40 17.99 -11.55
C GLY A 251 11.33 17.29 -10.19
N GLU A 252 10.47 17.76 -9.28
CA GLU A 252 10.38 17.25 -7.92
C GLU A 252 9.32 16.15 -7.80
N ASP A 253 9.66 15.06 -7.10
CA ASP A 253 8.71 14.00 -6.75
C ASP A 253 8.22 14.17 -5.30
N ASP A 254 7.01 14.72 -5.18
CA ASP A 254 6.37 14.98 -3.89
C ASP A 254 6.16 13.71 -3.06
N LEU A 255 5.95 12.56 -3.71
CA LEU A 255 5.75 11.30 -3.01
C LEU A 255 7.05 10.86 -2.31
N SER A 256 8.18 10.90 -3.01
CA SER A 256 9.50 10.69 -2.42
C SER A 256 9.74 11.65 -1.25
N ARG A 257 9.41 12.94 -1.39
CA ARG A 257 9.54 13.92 -0.30
C ARG A 257 8.68 13.56 0.92
N GLY A 258 7.45 13.09 0.68
CA GLY A 258 6.56 12.60 1.73
C GLY A 258 7.15 11.42 2.50
N LEU A 259 7.69 10.42 1.81
CA LEU A 259 8.33 9.26 2.44
C LEU A 259 9.59 9.64 3.23
N ALA A 260 10.41 10.56 2.73
CA ALA A 260 11.58 11.06 3.44
C ALA A 260 11.18 11.75 4.76
N ARG A 261 10.08 12.51 4.75
CA ARG A 261 9.54 13.13 5.97
C ARG A 261 9.05 12.07 6.96
N ILE A 262 8.23 11.12 6.50
CA ILE A 262 7.63 10.09 7.37
C ILE A 262 8.70 9.21 8.00
N SER A 263 9.72 8.82 7.23
CA SER A 263 10.87 8.06 7.74
C SER A 263 11.74 8.86 8.72
N GLY A 264 11.70 10.19 8.67
CA GLY A 264 12.36 11.08 9.62
C GLY A 264 11.58 11.39 10.91
N LEU A 265 10.34 10.88 11.07
CA LEU A 265 9.55 11.13 12.29
C LEU A 265 10.19 10.50 13.52
N THR A 266 10.20 11.23 14.64
CA THR A 266 10.79 10.77 15.90
C THR A 266 10.04 9.62 16.56
N THR A 267 8.76 9.42 16.21
CA THR A 267 7.93 8.33 16.71
C THR A 267 7.99 7.08 15.84
N MET A 268 8.45 7.19 14.59
CA MET A 268 8.42 6.11 13.63
C MET A 268 9.40 5.00 14.02
N THR A 269 8.93 3.76 14.00
CA THR A 269 9.69 2.55 14.38
C THR A 269 9.77 1.53 13.26
N SER A 270 8.75 1.47 12.39
CA SER A 270 8.63 0.49 11.32
C SER A 270 7.93 1.07 10.10
N ILE A 271 8.51 0.89 8.91
CA ILE A 271 7.89 1.22 7.62
C ILE A 271 7.94 -0.01 6.71
N THR A 272 6.81 -0.36 6.11
CA THR A 272 6.66 -1.43 5.12
C THR A 272 5.92 -0.89 3.90
N LEU A 273 6.61 -0.80 2.76
CA LEU A 273 6.08 -0.31 1.50
C LEU A 273 6.13 -1.44 0.46
N ARG A 274 4.98 -2.04 0.15
CA ARG A 274 4.87 -3.14 -0.81
C ARG A 274 4.25 -2.66 -2.12
N GLY A 275 4.56 -3.39 -3.19
CA GLY A 275 3.95 -3.26 -4.50
C GLY A 275 4.49 -2.11 -5.36
N LYS A 276 5.78 -2.21 -5.69
CA LYS A 276 6.45 -1.48 -6.78
C LYS A 276 6.28 0.04 -6.71
N TRP A 277 6.90 0.65 -5.71
CA TRP A 277 6.92 2.09 -5.51
C TRP A 277 7.82 2.79 -6.53
N ILE A 278 7.27 3.71 -7.31
CA ILE A 278 8.00 4.61 -8.22
C ILE A 278 8.57 5.76 -7.39
N LEU A 279 9.89 5.74 -7.15
CA LEU A 279 10.59 6.62 -6.20
C LEU A 279 11.88 7.22 -6.79
N TYR A 280 12.26 8.37 -6.25
CA TYR A 280 13.58 8.97 -6.43
C TYR A 280 14.51 8.74 -5.25
N PRO A 281 15.83 8.98 -5.43
CA PRO A 281 16.80 8.94 -4.33
C PRO A 281 16.40 9.78 -3.12
N ARG A 282 15.70 10.91 -3.35
CA ARG A 282 15.21 11.81 -2.30
C ARG A 282 14.20 11.15 -1.36
N ALA A 283 13.61 10.00 -1.70
CA ALA A 283 12.74 9.23 -0.80
C ALA A 283 13.45 8.81 0.49
N PHE A 284 14.78 8.75 0.45
CA PHE A 284 15.63 8.38 1.56
C PHE A 284 16.36 9.63 2.10
N PRO A 285 16.18 9.96 3.39
CA PRO A 285 16.76 11.18 3.97
C PRO A 285 18.29 11.08 4.04
N SER A 286 18.99 12.08 3.49
CA SER A 286 20.46 12.13 3.47
C SER A 286 21.11 12.24 4.85
N GLN A 287 20.36 12.67 5.85
CA GLN A 287 20.81 12.78 7.25
C GLN A 287 20.59 11.48 8.05
N GLY A 288 20.06 10.43 7.42
CA GLY A 288 19.65 9.21 8.11
C GLY A 288 18.16 9.16 8.40
N PHE A 289 17.67 7.94 8.66
CA PHE A 289 16.31 7.74 9.15
C PHE A 289 16.10 8.31 10.56
N GLY A 290 14.83 8.48 10.95
CA GLY A 290 14.46 8.96 12.27
C GLY A 290 15.02 8.10 13.40
N PRO A 291 15.21 8.68 14.60
CA PRO A 291 16.01 8.11 15.70
C PRO A 291 15.43 6.83 16.32
N ARG A 292 14.22 6.43 15.93
CA ARG A 292 13.55 5.21 16.42
C ARG A 292 13.25 4.23 15.30
N LEU A 293 13.51 4.58 14.04
CA LEU A 293 13.18 3.74 12.89
C LEU A 293 14.14 2.56 12.86
N SER A 294 13.61 1.40 13.22
CA SER A 294 14.40 0.17 13.36
C SER A 294 14.17 -0.81 12.22
N PHE A 295 13.02 -0.73 11.54
CA PHE A 295 12.65 -1.58 10.41
C PHE A 295 12.20 -0.74 9.23
N TYR A 296 12.80 -0.94 8.07
CA TYR A 296 12.39 -0.30 6.81
C TYR A 296 12.34 -1.32 5.68
N PHE A 297 11.21 -1.48 5.01
CA PHE A 297 11.07 -2.36 3.86
C PHE A 297 10.43 -1.60 2.71
N VAL A 298 10.99 -1.71 1.50
CA VAL A 298 10.40 -1.16 0.27
C VAL A 298 10.58 -2.07 -0.93
N GLU A 299 9.49 -2.31 -1.66
CA GLU A 299 9.52 -2.83 -3.03
C GLU A 299 9.46 -1.66 -4.00
N VAL A 300 10.50 -1.46 -4.80
CA VAL A 300 10.62 -0.36 -5.75
C VAL A 300 10.20 -0.84 -7.14
N SER A 301 9.56 0.04 -7.89
CA SER A 301 9.27 -0.13 -9.32
C SER A 301 10.54 -0.05 -10.17
N LEU A 302 10.50 -0.64 -11.37
CA LEU A 302 11.56 -0.54 -12.37
C LEU A 302 11.62 0.83 -13.05
N VAL A 303 10.64 1.70 -12.82
CA VAL A 303 10.58 3.04 -13.42
C VAL A 303 10.75 4.14 -12.37
N THR A 304 11.31 5.26 -12.79
CA THR A 304 11.49 6.45 -11.98
C THR A 304 10.32 7.44 -12.17
N PRO A 305 10.14 8.40 -11.25
CA PRO A 305 9.15 9.46 -11.40
C PRO A 305 9.24 10.29 -12.70
N ASP A 306 10.41 10.49 -13.30
CA ASP A 306 10.58 11.12 -14.63
C ASP A 306 10.43 10.15 -15.81
N GLY A 307 9.87 8.97 -15.58
CA GLY A 307 9.62 7.99 -16.62
C GLY A 307 10.87 7.33 -17.19
N LYS A 308 12.00 7.30 -16.47
CA LYS A 308 13.19 6.53 -16.87
C LYS A 308 13.13 5.13 -16.28
N TRP A 309 13.96 4.25 -16.81
CA TRP A 309 14.11 2.88 -16.31
C TRP A 309 15.28 2.80 -15.31
N LEU A 310 15.16 1.93 -14.31
CA LEU A 310 16.25 1.58 -13.39
C LEU A 310 17.25 0.61 -14.02
N PHE A 311 16.85 -0.11 -15.07
CA PHE A 311 17.71 -1.04 -15.79
C PHE A 311 17.85 -0.59 -17.26
N ASP A 312 19.08 -0.64 -17.74
CA ASP A 312 19.43 -0.46 -19.14
C ASP A 312 19.28 -1.78 -19.90
N ASP A 313 19.25 -1.68 -21.23
CA ASP A 313 19.14 -2.82 -22.15
C ASP A 313 20.29 -3.80 -21.93
N ALA A 314 19.95 -5.08 -21.70
CA ALA A 314 20.92 -6.15 -21.52
C ALA A 314 21.57 -6.60 -22.83
N ASN A 315 20.94 -6.30 -23.97
CA ASN A 315 21.46 -6.62 -25.29
C ASN A 315 21.10 -5.52 -26.31
N PRO A 316 21.85 -4.41 -26.33
CA PRO A 316 21.57 -3.29 -27.23
C PRO A 316 21.68 -3.65 -28.72
N ASP A 317 22.36 -4.76 -29.04
CA ASP A 317 22.52 -5.27 -30.40
C ASP A 317 21.36 -6.19 -30.84
N TYR A 318 20.41 -6.49 -29.93
CA TYR A 318 19.21 -7.26 -30.28
C TYR A 318 18.25 -6.38 -31.07
N GLU A 319 18.33 -6.45 -32.40
CA GLU A 319 17.28 -5.91 -33.26
C GLU A 319 15.98 -6.67 -32.97
N ALA A 320 15.09 -6.04 -32.20
CA ALA A 320 13.77 -6.59 -31.97
C ALA A 320 13.11 -6.83 -33.33
N SER A 321 12.79 -8.09 -33.63
CA SER A 321 11.98 -8.44 -34.80
C SER A 321 10.76 -7.53 -34.81
N GLU A 322 10.57 -6.76 -35.89
CA GLU A 322 9.44 -5.82 -35.98
C GLU A 322 8.17 -6.56 -35.58
N PRO A 323 7.34 -5.95 -34.71
CA PRO A 323 6.08 -6.57 -34.32
C PRO A 323 5.35 -6.91 -35.62
N GLU A 324 5.00 -8.19 -35.82
CA GLU A 324 4.16 -8.58 -36.94
C GLU A 324 2.98 -7.61 -36.95
N ASP A 325 2.86 -6.85 -38.04
CA ASP A 325 1.85 -5.82 -38.22
C ASP A 325 0.50 -6.52 -38.35
N VAL A 326 -0.05 -6.95 -37.21
CA VAL A 326 -1.36 -7.56 -37.12
C VAL A 326 -2.35 -6.45 -37.35
N THR A 327 -2.65 -6.23 -38.63
CA THR A 327 -3.63 -5.27 -39.17
C THR A 327 -4.74 -5.01 -38.15
N THR A 328 -4.62 -3.89 -37.45
CA THR A 328 -5.61 -3.41 -36.51
C THR A 328 -6.81 -2.97 -37.32
N SER A 329 -7.89 -3.74 -37.29
CA SER A 329 -9.22 -3.20 -37.61
C SER A 329 -9.51 -2.12 -36.56
N ASN A 330 -9.12 -0.90 -36.89
CA ASN A 330 -9.37 0.32 -36.14
C ASN A 330 -10.88 0.55 -36.10
N GLU A 331 -11.54 0.23 -34.99
CA GLU A 331 -12.82 0.88 -34.64
C GLU A 331 -13.30 0.67 -33.19
N ASP A 332 -12.51 0.06 -32.30
CA ASP A 332 -12.87 0.01 -30.88
C ASP A 332 -12.19 1.17 -30.13
N GLY A 333 -12.85 2.35 -30.18
CA GLY A 333 -12.62 3.40 -29.20
C GLY A 333 -12.83 2.86 -27.78
N PRO A 334 -12.28 3.52 -26.74
CA PRO A 334 -12.48 3.08 -25.36
C PRO A 334 -13.99 2.91 -25.12
N ALA A 335 -14.39 1.71 -24.71
CA ALA A 335 -15.80 1.43 -24.42
C ALA A 335 -16.30 2.50 -23.45
N ASP A 336 -17.41 3.17 -23.77
CA ASP A 336 -18.02 4.16 -22.89
C ASP A 336 -18.44 3.44 -21.60
N VAL A 337 -17.59 3.55 -20.58
CA VAL A 337 -17.75 2.95 -19.25
C VAL A 337 -19.02 3.47 -18.57
N ASP A 338 -19.52 4.63 -19.00
CA ASP A 338 -20.74 5.25 -18.51
C ASP A 338 -22.00 4.82 -19.31
N SER A 339 -21.87 3.84 -20.21
CA SER A 339 -22.99 3.11 -20.84
C SER A 339 -24.03 2.68 -19.80
N GLU A 340 -25.29 3.08 -20.01
CA GLU A 340 -26.43 2.55 -19.25
C GLU A 340 -26.63 1.05 -19.50
N ASP A 341 -27.54 0.45 -18.72
CA ASP A 341 -27.85 -0.97 -18.42
C ASP A 341 -28.03 -1.94 -19.63
N SER A 342 -27.06 -1.94 -20.54
CA SER A 342 -27.01 -2.75 -21.76
C SER A 342 -26.62 -4.20 -21.45
N ASP A 343 -27.17 -5.13 -22.23
CA ASP A 343 -26.79 -6.55 -22.21
C ASP A 343 -25.40 -6.80 -22.78
N ALA A 344 -24.82 -5.82 -23.50
CA ALA A 344 -23.45 -5.93 -24.00
C ALA A 344 -22.46 -5.81 -22.84
N ALA A 345 -21.66 -6.86 -22.65
CA ALA A 345 -20.56 -6.84 -21.70
C ALA A 345 -19.46 -5.90 -22.18
N ASP A 346 -19.00 -5.00 -21.31
CA ASP A 346 -17.85 -4.16 -21.59
C ASP A 346 -16.63 -5.07 -21.79
N SER A 347 -15.81 -4.84 -22.80
CA SER A 347 -14.58 -5.62 -22.97
C SER A 347 -13.37 -4.71 -22.83
N ILE A 348 -12.31 -5.24 -22.22
CA ILE A 348 -11.01 -4.60 -22.29
C ILE A 348 -10.51 -4.83 -23.71
N SER A 349 -10.57 -3.79 -24.54
CA SER A 349 -10.08 -3.85 -25.91
C SER A 349 -8.57 -4.14 -25.91
N ARG A 350 -8.08 -4.75 -26.99
CA ARG A 350 -6.63 -4.95 -27.18
C ARG A 350 -5.88 -3.60 -27.15
N SER A 351 -6.51 -2.52 -27.63
CA SER A 351 -5.97 -1.16 -27.55
C SER A 351 -5.70 -0.72 -26.11
N LEU A 352 -6.49 -1.17 -25.13
CA LEU A 352 -6.26 -0.84 -23.72
C LEU A 352 -5.04 -1.56 -23.13
N ALA A 353 -4.78 -2.81 -23.52
CA ALA A 353 -3.58 -3.52 -23.10
C ALA A 353 -2.31 -2.84 -23.64
N THR A 354 -2.35 -2.34 -24.88
CA THR A 354 -1.27 -1.52 -25.44
C THR A 354 -1.15 -0.18 -24.73
N ALA A 355 -2.26 0.50 -24.44
CA ALA A 355 -2.25 1.76 -23.68
C ALA A 355 -1.76 1.58 -22.23
N ASN A 356 -1.91 0.39 -21.66
CA ASN A 356 -1.32 0.02 -20.37
C ASN A 356 0.14 -0.37 -20.43
N LEU A 357 0.75 -0.41 -21.61
CA LEU A 357 2.10 -0.94 -21.80
C LEU A 357 2.23 -2.43 -21.40
N ASP A 358 1.12 -3.17 -21.36
CA ASP A 358 1.11 -4.61 -21.16
C ASP A 358 1.47 -5.34 -22.48
N ARG A 359 1.31 -4.65 -23.63
CA ARG A 359 1.53 -5.23 -24.96
C ARG A 359 2.20 -4.27 -25.96
N PRO A 360 3.15 -4.77 -26.77
CA PRO A 360 3.74 -6.12 -26.70
C PRO A 360 4.53 -6.30 -25.40
N SER A 361 4.44 -7.48 -24.79
CA SER A 361 5.24 -7.81 -23.61
C SER A 361 6.67 -8.04 -24.08
N LYS A 362 7.56 -7.10 -23.77
CA LYS A 362 8.96 -7.04 -24.23
C LYS A 362 9.82 -6.70 -23.03
N GLN A 363 10.59 -7.68 -22.60
CA GLN A 363 11.52 -7.55 -21.48
C GLN A 363 12.92 -7.61 -22.08
N VAL A 364 13.65 -6.51 -22.01
CA VAL A 364 14.99 -6.33 -22.60
C VAL A 364 15.98 -5.74 -21.61
N ARG A 365 15.51 -5.17 -20.50
CA ARG A 365 16.32 -4.43 -19.53
C ARG A 365 16.75 -5.35 -18.42
N GLY A 366 18.06 -5.40 -18.18
CA GLY A 366 18.64 -6.28 -17.15
C GLY A 366 19.93 -5.75 -16.52
N VAL A 367 20.50 -4.67 -17.04
CA VAL A 367 21.74 -4.07 -16.51
C VAL A 367 21.38 -2.92 -15.59
N PRO A 368 21.76 -2.91 -14.30
CA PRO A 368 21.46 -1.77 -13.43
C PRO A 368 22.03 -0.46 -13.97
N SER A 369 21.18 0.56 -14.14
CA SER A 369 21.57 1.82 -14.76
C SER A 369 22.45 2.68 -13.84
N PRO A 370 23.63 3.13 -14.26
CA PRO A 370 24.45 4.04 -13.47
C PRO A 370 23.76 5.36 -13.14
N GLU A 371 22.84 5.83 -14.00
CA GLU A 371 22.20 7.14 -13.85
C GLU A 371 21.01 7.15 -12.91
N THR A 372 20.22 6.07 -12.87
CA THR A 372 18.95 6.03 -12.12
C THR A 372 19.01 5.06 -10.94
N PHE A 373 19.53 3.84 -11.15
CA PHE A 373 19.62 2.81 -10.13
C PHE A 373 20.68 3.12 -9.09
N THR A 374 21.90 3.50 -9.51
CA THR A 374 23.03 3.71 -8.59
C THR A 374 22.73 4.80 -7.55
N PRO A 375 22.20 5.99 -7.94
CA PRO A 375 21.86 7.03 -6.96
C PRO A 375 20.75 6.61 -6.00
N LEU A 376 19.78 5.80 -6.46
CA LEU A 376 18.67 5.34 -5.64
C LEU A 376 19.16 4.41 -4.52
N VAL A 377 19.89 3.36 -4.89
CA VAL A 377 20.44 2.38 -3.93
C VAL A 377 21.45 3.04 -2.99
N ALA A 378 22.32 3.92 -3.51
CA ALA A 378 23.27 4.64 -2.68
C ALA A 378 22.57 5.59 -1.68
N SER A 379 21.45 6.21 -2.06
CA SER A 379 20.67 7.06 -1.15
C SER A 379 20.04 6.25 -0.01
N PHE A 380 19.48 5.08 -0.34
CA PHE A 380 18.97 4.14 0.66
C PHE A 380 20.06 3.69 1.63
N ALA A 381 21.23 3.29 1.12
CA ALA A 381 22.37 2.89 1.95
C ALA A 381 22.83 4.00 2.91
N ARG A 382 22.93 5.25 2.43
CA ARG A 382 23.26 6.41 3.28
C ARG A 382 22.21 6.68 4.36
N ALA A 383 20.93 6.56 4.02
CA ALA A 383 19.86 6.77 5.01
C ALA A 383 19.88 5.71 6.12
N VAL A 384 20.21 4.46 5.78
CA VAL A 384 20.42 3.39 6.76
C VAL A 384 21.67 3.64 7.59
N ALA A 385 22.79 4.02 6.97
CA ALA A 385 24.05 4.30 7.66
C ALA A 385 23.94 5.48 8.64
N GLY A 386 23.14 6.50 8.32
CA GLY A 386 22.89 7.65 9.19
C GLY A 386 21.85 7.40 10.30
N ALA A 387 21.21 6.23 10.35
CA ALA A 387 20.20 5.94 11.37
C ALA A 387 20.84 5.56 12.72
N ASP A 388 20.24 5.99 13.83
CA ASP A 388 20.75 5.71 15.19
C ASP A 388 20.55 4.25 15.63
N VAL A 389 19.45 3.62 15.19
CA VAL A 389 19.01 2.29 15.65
C VAL A 389 18.53 1.36 14.51
N PRO A 390 19.17 1.33 13.32
CA PRO A 390 18.73 0.44 12.27
C PRO A 390 18.95 -1.00 12.73
N ARG A 391 17.86 -1.76 12.83
CA ARG A 391 17.92 -3.21 13.09
C ARG A 391 17.84 -3.96 11.79
N ARG A 392 16.99 -3.50 10.86
CA ARG A 392 16.77 -4.15 9.59
C ARG A 392 16.30 -3.15 8.54
N ALA A 393 16.87 -3.22 7.35
CA ALA A 393 16.39 -2.44 6.21
C ALA A 393 16.48 -3.27 4.93
N GLU A 394 15.44 -3.24 4.10
CA GLU A 394 15.35 -3.99 2.85
C GLU A 394 14.80 -3.11 1.72
N MET A 395 15.43 -3.24 0.56
CA MET A 395 14.98 -2.67 -0.70
C MET A 395 15.00 -3.77 -1.76
N HIS A 396 13.84 -4.01 -2.37
CA HIS A 396 13.65 -5.03 -3.40
C HIS A 396 13.34 -4.35 -4.73
N ILE A 397 14.12 -4.65 -5.76
CA ILE A 397 13.97 -4.13 -7.12
C ILE A 397 13.89 -5.34 -8.06
N HIS A 398 12.68 -5.78 -8.40
CA HIS A 398 12.50 -7.01 -9.20
C HIS A 398 11.85 -6.71 -10.54
N GLY A 399 12.55 -7.04 -11.62
CA GLY A 399 12.01 -7.14 -12.97
C GLY A 399 12.06 -8.58 -13.46
N VAL A 400 11.66 -8.78 -14.72
CA VAL A 400 11.60 -10.14 -15.30
C VAL A 400 13.00 -10.67 -15.61
N LEU A 401 13.86 -9.83 -16.20
CA LEU A 401 15.22 -10.24 -16.56
C LEU A 401 16.24 -10.03 -15.45
N ALA A 402 15.99 -9.10 -14.52
CA ALA A 402 16.92 -8.80 -13.42
C ALA A 402 16.18 -8.49 -12.13
N MET A 403 16.73 -8.97 -11.02
CA MET A 403 16.27 -8.75 -9.67
C MET A 403 17.47 -8.33 -8.82
N VAL A 404 17.32 -7.27 -8.04
CA VAL A 404 18.30 -6.87 -7.03
C VAL A 404 17.61 -6.74 -5.68
N ASP A 405 18.14 -7.45 -4.70
CA ASP A 405 17.74 -7.36 -3.31
C ASP A 405 18.88 -6.73 -2.50
N VAL A 406 18.57 -5.68 -1.76
CA VAL A 406 19.51 -4.95 -0.90
C VAL A 406 19.01 -5.02 0.53
N GLY A 407 19.79 -5.63 1.41
CA GLY A 407 19.43 -5.91 2.80
C GLY A 407 20.49 -5.42 3.78
N TYR A 408 20.06 -4.84 4.89
CA TYR A 408 20.88 -4.50 6.04
C TYR A 408 20.37 -5.26 7.26
N ILE A 409 21.29 -5.82 8.04
CA ILE A 409 21.01 -6.42 9.34
C ILE A 409 21.92 -5.81 10.39
N GLY A 410 21.32 -5.29 11.46
CA GLY A 410 22.01 -4.77 12.63
C GLY A 410 22.55 -5.86 13.56
N VAL A 411 23.40 -5.45 14.50
CA VAL A 411 24.02 -6.38 15.47
C VAL A 411 22.96 -7.06 16.33
N GLY A 412 23.06 -8.39 16.49
CA GLY A 412 22.21 -9.19 17.35
C GLY A 412 20.87 -9.64 16.73
N GLU A 413 20.55 -9.16 15.52
CA GLU A 413 19.37 -9.61 14.78
C GLU A 413 19.63 -10.97 14.11
N GLU A 414 18.57 -11.77 13.94
CA GLU A 414 18.68 -13.11 13.34
C GLU A 414 18.70 -13.06 11.81
N GLU A 415 19.73 -13.64 11.21
CA GLU A 415 19.97 -13.58 9.77
C GLU A 415 18.87 -14.29 8.95
N ARG A 416 18.23 -15.33 9.51
CA ARG A 416 17.24 -16.17 8.81
C ARG A 416 15.84 -15.56 8.74
N THR A 417 15.44 -14.81 9.77
CA THR A 417 14.12 -14.13 9.81
C THR A 417 14.14 -12.85 8.98
N ALA A 418 15.33 -12.32 8.71
CA ALA A 418 15.56 -11.10 7.96
C ALA A 418 15.23 -11.19 6.47
N PHE A 419 15.16 -12.38 5.88
CA PHE A 419 15.09 -12.52 4.41
C PHE A 419 14.12 -13.61 3.95
N LEU A 420 13.00 -13.79 4.67
CA LEU A 420 12.00 -14.83 4.34
C LEU A 420 11.46 -14.72 2.90
N ASN A 421 11.46 -13.52 2.34
CA ASN A 421 10.99 -13.24 0.98
C ASN A 421 12.09 -13.31 -0.09
N TRP A 422 13.36 -13.51 0.30
CA TRP A 422 14.46 -13.58 -0.66
C TRP A 422 14.50 -14.91 -1.42
N PRO A 423 15.07 -14.93 -2.63
CA PRO A 423 15.31 -16.16 -3.39
C PRO A 423 16.03 -17.22 -2.55
N ALA A 424 15.70 -18.50 -2.81
CA ALA A 424 16.32 -19.62 -2.09
C ALA A 424 17.84 -19.74 -2.33
N SER A 425 18.38 -19.11 -3.39
CA SER A 425 19.81 -18.96 -3.63
C SER A 425 20.44 -18.06 -2.58
N ALA A 426 19.93 -16.84 -2.41
CA ALA A 426 20.45 -15.89 -1.45
C ALA A 426 20.28 -16.38 0.01
N ARG A 427 19.18 -17.10 0.30
CA ARG A 427 18.97 -17.74 1.60
C ARG A 427 19.98 -18.84 1.95
N ARG A 428 20.68 -19.42 0.98
CA ARG A 428 21.72 -20.44 1.23
C ARG A 428 23.03 -19.86 1.72
N ALA A 429 23.29 -18.57 1.50
CA ALA A 429 24.50 -17.88 1.96
C ALA A 429 24.39 -17.39 3.42
N ILE A 430 23.18 -17.40 3.97
CA ILE A 430 22.84 -16.92 5.31
C ILE A 430 23.24 -17.96 6.37
N LYS A 431 23.97 -17.55 7.40
CA LYS A 431 24.29 -18.43 8.54
C LYS A 431 23.12 -18.47 9.52
N GLU A 432 22.98 -19.60 10.22
CA GLU A 432 22.02 -19.68 11.33
C GLU A 432 22.63 -19.01 12.58
N GLY A 433 22.04 -17.91 13.03
CA GLY A 433 22.40 -17.24 14.27
C GLY A 433 22.23 -15.71 14.25
N PRO A 434 22.45 -15.05 15.40
CA PRO A 434 22.49 -13.60 15.47
C PRO A 434 23.74 -13.06 14.77
N VAL A 435 23.60 -11.93 14.06
CA VAL A 435 24.74 -11.31 13.37
C VAL A 435 25.64 -10.59 14.38
N GLU A 436 26.92 -10.95 14.43
CA GLU A 436 27.90 -10.36 15.37
C GLU A 436 28.28 -8.91 15.02
N LYS A 437 28.16 -8.54 13.75
CA LYS A 437 28.46 -7.20 13.21
C LYS A 437 27.37 -6.77 12.26
N ALA A 438 27.01 -5.50 12.26
CA ALA A 438 26.08 -4.97 11.26
C ALA A 438 26.60 -5.31 9.85
N THR A 439 25.73 -5.84 8.99
CA THR A 439 26.13 -6.42 7.70
C THR A 439 25.16 -6.02 6.61
N TRP A 440 25.71 -5.64 5.45
CA TRP A 440 24.96 -5.47 4.21
C TRP A 440 24.97 -6.77 3.40
N TYR A 441 23.85 -7.02 2.73
CA TYR A 441 23.60 -8.12 1.81
C TYR A 441 23.12 -7.50 0.51
N LEU A 442 23.72 -7.92 -0.59
CA LEU A 442 23.29 -7.51 -1.92
C LEU A 442 23.29 -8.73 -2.83
N ASP A 443 22.10 -9.14 -3.24
CA ASP A 443 21.91 -10.24 -4.19
C ASP A 443 21.41 -9.66 -5.51
N ALA A 444 22.09 -10.00 -6.60
CA ALA A 444 21.60 -9.72 -7.95
C ALA A 444 21.42 -11.02 -8.72
N SER A 445 20.22 -11.28 -9.22
CA SER A 445 19.89 -12.47 -10.00
C SER A 445 19.13 -12.11 -11.28
N GLY A 446 19.15 -12.97 -12.29
CA GLY A 446 18.53 -12.66 -13.59
C GLY A 446 19.22 -13.28 -14.80
N GLU A 447 18.62 -13.12 -15.99
CA GLU A 447 19.18 -13.53 -17.27
C GLU A 447 20.15 -12.47 -17.84
N GLY A 448 21.22 -12.93 -18.50
CA GLY A 448 21.98 -12.16 -19.49
C GLY A 448 22.99 -11.11 -19.01
N SER A 449 22.85 -10.49 -17.83
CA SER A 449 23.81 -9.43 -17.43
C SER A 449 24.00 -9.17 -15.93
N ALA A 450 23.09 -9.59 -15.06
CA ALA A 450 23.26 -9.49 -13.59
C ALA A 450 24.53 -10.22 -13.10
N VAL A 451 24.98 -11.23 -13.84
CA VAL A 451 26.20 -12.00 -13.61
C VAL A 451 27.49 -11.18 -13.76
N ARG A 452 27.49 -10.17 -14.65
CA ARG A 452 28.68 -9.34 -14.94
C ARG A 452 28.62 -7.97 -14.30
N TRP A 453 27.55 -7.68 -13.59
CA TRP A 453 27.41 -6.42 -12.88
C TRP A 453 28.42 -6.38 -11.74
N LYS A 454 29.14 -5.27 -11.65
CA LYS A 454 30.04 -4.99 -10.54
C LYS A 454 29.37 -4.01 -9.62
N LEU A 455 29.56 -4.17 -8.31
CA LEU A 455 29.01 -3.24 -7.33
C LEU A 455 29.62 -1.85 -7.55
N PRO A 456 28.81 -0.83 -7.93
CA PRO A 456 29.34 0.50 -8.19
C PRO A 456 30.00 1.11 -6.95
N ALA A 457 31.14 1.78 -7.14
CA ALA A 457 31.90 2.40 -6.06
C ALA A 457 31.05 3.35 -5.18
N GLN A 458 30.06 4.03 -5.77
CA GLN A 458 29.16 4.91 -5.03
C GLN A 458 28.24 4.16 -4.05
N ILE A 459 27.72 2.99 -4.43
CA ILE A 459 26.90 2.16 -3.55
C ILE A 459 27.79 1.56 -2.47
N ARG A 460 28.96 1.03 -2.86
CA ARG A 460 29.94 0.47 -1.93
C ARG A 460 30.32 1.47 -0.85
N ALA A 461 30.76 2.68 -1.23
CA ALA A 461 31.12 3.73 -0.28
C ALA A 461 29.97 4.06 0.69
N ALA A 462 28.74 4.18 0.16
CA ALA A 462 27.56 4.44 1.00
C ALA A 462 27.25 3.31 2.00
N MET A 463 27.53 2.05 1.65
CA MET A 463 27.38 0.91 2.56
C MET A 463 28.52 0.84 3.58
N GLU A 464 29.76 1.09 3.15
CA GLU A 464 30.96 1.07 4.00
C GLU A 464 30.91 2.13 5.08
N ASP A 465 30.33 3.30 4.82
CA ASP A 465 30.12 4.35 5.81
C ASP A 465 29.34 3.85 7.05
N GLY A 466 28.43 2.87 6.87
CA GLY A 466 27.61 2.33 7.95
C GLY A 466 28.21 1.13 8.71
N VAL A 467 29.03 0.30 8.06
CA VAL A 467 29.49 -0.98 8.63
C VAL A 467 30.98 -1.28 8.47
N GLY A 468 31.72 -0.51 7.66
CA GLY A 468 33.11 -0.74 7.26
C GLY A 468 33.28 -1.78 6.13
N GLU A 469 34.44 -1.73 5.46
CA GLU A 469 34.82 -2.47 4.23
C GLU A 469 34.71 -4.01 4.32
N GLY A 470 34.61 -4.60 5.51
CA GLY A 470 34.57 -6.06 5.72
C GLY A 470 33.19 -6.67 5.96
N ASN A 471 32.12 -5.88 5.97
CA ASN A 471 30.77 -6.36 6.33
C ASN A 471 29.75 -6.15 5.21
N ILE A 472 30.20 -6.21 3.96
CA ILE A 472 29.33 -6.24 2.78
C ILE A 472 29.45 -7.63 2.16
N LYS A 473 28.31 -8.32 2.02
CA LYS A 473 28.22 -9.62 1.36
C LYS A 473 27.46 -9.44 0.06
N THR A 474 28.08 -9.85 -1.04
CA THR A 474 27.46 -9.79 -2.36
C THR A 474 27.27 -11.19 -2.92
N SER A 475 26.20 -11.41 -3.67
CA SER A 475 25.96 -12.68 -4.35
C SER A 475 25.28 -12.50 -5.70
N THR A 476 25.58 -13.45 -6.59
CA THR A 476 24.93 -13.67 -7.88
C THR A 476 24.67 -15.17 -8.04
N PRO A 477 23.86 -15.60 -9.03
CA PRO A 477 23.71 -17.01 -9.35
C PRO A 477 25.02 -17.75 -9.65
N GLU A 478 26.06 -17.04 -10.09
CA GLU A 478 27.37 -17.63 -10.46
C GLU A 478 28.42 -17.59 -9.33
N GLY A 479 28.16 -16.86 -8.25
CA GLY A 479 29.10 -16.73 -7.12
C GLY A 479 29.07 -15.35 -6.47
N GLU A 480 30.18 -14.98 -5.84
CA GLU A 480 30.36 -13.66 -5.24
C GLU A 480 30.44 -12.58 -6.33
N MET A 481 29.76 -11.46 -6.13
CA MET A 481 29.77 -10.34 -7.09
C MET A 481 31.09 -9.59 -7.01
N GLU A 482 31.70 -9.27 -8.15
CA GLU A 482 32.87 -8.42 -8.19
C GLU A 482 32.54 -6.99 -7.69
N MET A 483 33.45 -6.39 -6.94
CA MET A 483 33.39 -4.99 -6.52
C MET A 483 34.25 -4.13 -7.45
N GLU A 484 33.77 -2.94 -7.83
CA GLU A 484 34.58 -1.96 -8.60
C GLU A 484 35.71 -1.35 -7.79
#